data_AF-A0A7C3W7N8-F1
#
_entry.id   AF-A0A7C3W7N8-F1
#
_cell.length_a   1.000
_cell.length_b   1.000
_cell.length_c   1.000
_cell.angle_alpha   90.00
_cell.angle_beta   90.00
_cell.angle_gamma   90.00
#
_symmetry.space_group_name_H-M   'P 1'
#
loop_
_entity.id
_entity.type
_entity.pdbx_description
1 polymer ?
#
loop_
_entity_poly.entity_id
_entity_poly.type
_entity_poly.pdbx_seq_one_letter_code
_entity_poly.pdbx_strand_id
1 'polypeptide(L)'
;MNTTTPRLFIAATRQNDGKTTTSLGLVSVLQQVYPRIGFIKPVGQRFVEVDEQKIDEDTILMDRVFRLNCPLVDMSPIAVEPDFTRRYLESANYEALVRKIQKAFDRVAWEKDFVVCE
;
A
#
# COMPACT_ATOMS: atom_id res chain seq x y z
N MET A 1 -1.02 -13.85 -7.37
CA MET A 1 0.01 -12.87 -7.01
C MET A 1 1.04 -12.79 -8.12
N ASN A 2 1.19 -11.63 -8.73
CA ASN A 2 2.19 -11.25 -9.71
C ASN A 2 3.57 -11.53 -9.10
N THR A 3 4.39 -12.28 -9.83
CA THR A 3 5.76 -12.65 -9.43
C THR A 3 6.81 -12.07 -10.37
N THR A 4 6.40 -11.32 -11.40
CA THR A 4 7.27 -10.84 -12.48
C THR A 4 7.65 -9.38 -12.31
N THR A 5 6.76 -8.52 -11.80
CA THR A 5 7.04 -7.10 -11.60
C THR A 5 8.06 -6.93 -10.47
N PRO A 6 9.23 -6.31 -10.72
CA PRO A 6 10.21 -6.02 -9.68
C PRO A 6 9.60 -5.18 -8.57
N ARG A 7 10.03 -5.42 -7.33
CA ARG A 7 9.48 -4.74 -6.16
C ARG A 7 10.49 -4.49 -5.07
N LEU A 8 10.31 -3.38 -4.35
CA LEU A 8 11.09 -3.01 -3.18
C LEU A 8 10.17 -2.96 -1.96
N PHE A 9 10.48 -3.74 -0.92
CA PHE A 9 9.78 -3.66 0.35
C PHE A 9 10.57 -2.78 1.32
N ILE A 10 9.92 -1.74 1.85
CA ILE A 10 10.49 -0.78 2.79
C ILE A 10 9.84 -1.03 4.14
N ALA A 11 10.64 -1.43 5.12
CA ALA A 11 10.21 -1.64 6.50
C ALA A 11 10.92 -0.67 7.44
N ALA A 12 10.29 -0.42 8.60
CA ALA A 12 10.88 0.35 9.69
C ALA A 12 10.80 -0.44 10.99
N THR A 13 11.75 -0.22 11.89
CA THR A 13 11.79 -0.88 13.21
C THR A 13 10.91 -0.17 14.23
N ARG A 14 10.48 1.07 13.94
CA ARG A 14 9.61 1.91 14.78
C ARG A 14 8.57 2.66 13.95
N GLN A 15 7.50 3.06 14.61
CA GLN A 15 6.51 3.97 14.02
C GLN A 15 7.08 5.39 13.94
N ASN A 16 6.77 6.11 12.86
CA ASN A 16 7.24 7.48 12.59
C ASN A 16 8.77 7.63 12.43
N ASP A 17 9.48 6.56 12.08
CA ASP A 17 10.96 6.57 11.93
C ASP A 17 11.45 7.07 10.55
N GLY A 18 10.63 7.89 9.87
CA GLY A 18 10.95 8.46 8.56
C GLY A 18 10.65 7.59 7.34
N LYS A 19 10.02 6.41 7.51
CA LYS A 19 9.68 5.46 6.43
C LYS A 19 9.01 6.13 5.23
N THR A 20 7.93 6.88 5.46
CA THR A 20 7.16 7.55 4.41
C THR A 20 8.02 8.58 3.65
N THR A 21 8.85 9.34 4.36
CA THR A 21 9.79 10.31 3.75
C THR A 21 10.83 9.60 2.89
N THR A 22 11.36 8.46 3.36
CA THR A 22 12.27 7.62 2.57
C THR A 22 11.57 7.04 1.33
N SER A 23 10.33 6.54 1.47
CA SER A 23 9.52 6.04 0.35
C SER A 23 9.28 7.14 -0.70
N LEU A 24 8.94 8.36 -0.28
CA LEU A 24 8.80 9.53 -1.17
C LEU A 24 10.09 9.79 -1.96
N GLY A 25 11.23 9.88 -1.27
CA GLY A 25 12.52 10.11 -1.92
C GLY A 25 12.88 9.02 -2.92
N LEU A 26 12.68 7.76 -2.55
CA LEU A 26 12.96 6.60 -3.41
C LEU A 26 12.04 6.57 -4.63
N VAL A 27 10.73 6.76 -4.46
CA VAL A 27 9.79 6.77 -5.59
C VAL A 27 10.10 7.90 -6.56
N SER A 28 10.47 9.09 -6.07
CA SER A 28 10.88 10.24 -6.91
C SER A 28 12.05 9.92 -7.84
N VAL A 29 13.06 9.20 -7.34
CA VAL A 29 14.21 8.77 -8.15
C VAL A 29 13.86 7.58 -9.04
N LEU A 30 13.16 6.57 -8.50
CA LEU A 30 12.78 5.38 -9.25
C LEU A 30 11.86 5.71 -10.42
N GLN A 31 10.98 6.71 -10.32
CA GLN A 31 10.09 7.12 -11.41
C GLN A 31 10.86 7.66 -12.63
N GLN A 32 12.09 8.16 -12.45
CA GLN A 32 12.96 8.58 -13.56
C GLN A 32 13.49 7.39 -14.36
N VAL A 33 13.57 6.21 -13.73
CA VAL A 33 14.06 4.95 -14.35
C VAL A 33 12.89 4.07 -14.80
N TYR A 34 11.82 4.03 -14.01
CA TYR A 34 10.60 3.25 -14.21
C TYR A 34 9.39 4.19 -14.31
N PRO A 35 9.02 4.65 -15.51
CA PRO A 35 7.97 5.65 -15.69
C PRO A 35 6.61 5.24 -15.10
N ARG A 36 6.31 3.94 -15.08
CA ARG A 36 5.07 3.39 -14.52
C ARG A 36 5.36 2.68 -13.22
N ILE A 37 5.38 3.45 -12.13
CA ILE A 37 5.56 2.90 -10.78
C ILE A 37 4.20 2.64 -10.12
N GLY A 38 4.13 1.56 -9.35
CA GLY A 38 3.05 1.26 -8.41
C GLY A 38 3.52 1.47 -6.97
N PHE A 39 2.58 1.71 -6.07
CA PHE A 39 2.83 1.80 -4.63
C PHE A 39 1.72 1.07 -3.89
N ILE A 40 2.08 0.31 -2.86
CA ILE A 40 1.13 -0.34 -1.98
C ILE A 40 1.58 -0.22 -0.53
N LYS A 41 0.64 0.15 0.34
CA LYS A 41 0.77 0.07 1.78
C LYS A 41 -0.33 -0.85 2.30
N PRO A 42 -0.09 -2.18 2.30
CA PRO A 42 -1.16 -3.18 2.39
C PRO A 42 -1.90 -3.16 3.71
N VAL A 43 -1.27 -2.67 4.78
CA VAL A 43 -1.85 -2.55 6.12
C VAL A 43 -1.63 -1.12 6.61
N GLY A 44 -2.69 -0.33 6.63
CA GLY A 44 -2.67 1.02 7.19
C GLY A 44 -3.02 1.03 8.68
N GLN A 45 -2.83 2.17 9.33
CA GLN A 45 -3.34 2.40 10.70
C GLN A 45 -4.00 3.78 10.85
N ARG A 46 -3.67 4.74 9.99
CA ARG A 46 -4.21 6.11 10.03
C ARG A 46 -5.03 6.33 8.78
N PHE A 47 -6.35 6.43 8.93
CA PHE A 47 -7.25 6.49 7.79
C PHE A 47 -8.01 7.81 7.73
N VAL A 48 -8.23 8.27 6.51
CA VAL A 48 -9.18 9.32 6.17
C VAL A 48 -10.32 8.69 5.37
N GLU A 49 -11.53 9.21 5.56
CA GLU A 49 -12.70 8.79 4.79
C GLU A 49 -12.69 9.54 3.45
N VAL A 50 -12.57 8.78 2.35
CA VAL A 50 -12.59 9.26 0.97
C VAL A 50 -13.61 8.43 0.22
N ASP A 51 -14.67 9.05 -0.30
CA ASP A 51 -15.74 8.34 -1.03
C ASP A 51 -16.28 7.12 -0.27
N GLU A 52 -16.55 7.27 1.03
CA GLU A 52 -17.01 6.21 1.96
C GLU A 52 -15.99 5.08 2.22
N GLN A 53 -14.75 5.24 1.74
CA GLN A 53 -13.66 4.29 1.90
C GLN A 53 -12.62 4.83 2.89
N LYS A 54 -12.13 3.95 3.77
CA LYS A 54 -11.06 4.27 4.71
C LYS A 54 -9.71 4.03 4.07
N ILE A 55 -9.01 5.10 3.71
CA ILE A 55 -7.73 5.05 2.99
C ILE A 55 -6.61 5.56 3.89
N ASP A 56 -5.45 4.89 3.88
CA ASP A 56 -4.30 5.33 4.66
C ASP A 56 -3.73 6.67 4.15
N GLU A 57 -3.42 7.59 5.06
CA GLU A 57 -2.91 8.94 4.74
C GLU A 57 -1.68 8.91 3.84
N ASP A 58 -0.76 7.96 4.05
CA ASP A 58 0.47 7.86 3.26
C ASP A 58 0.14 7.42 1.82
N THR A 59 -0.91 6.64 1.64
CA THR A 59 -1.38 6.22 0.31
C THR A 59 -1.91 7.40 -0.48
N ILE A 60 -2.69 8.27 0.17
CA ILE A 60 -3.21 9.51 -0.42
C ILE A 60 -2.04 10.45 -0.79
N LEU A 61 -1.06 10.59 0.11
CA LEU A 61 0.12 11.39 -0.12
C LEU A 61 0.91 10.92 -1.35
N MET A 62 1.18 9.62 -1.44
CA MET A 62 1.93 9.03 -2.56
C MET A 62 1.21 9.22 -3.89
N ASP A 63 -0.11 8.99 -3.94
CA ASP A 63 -0.87 9.20 -5.17
C ASP A 63 -0.92 10.68 -5.60
N ARG A 64 -1.11 11.60 -4.65
CA ARG A 64 -1.12 13.05 -4.95
C ARG A 64 0.20 13.54 -5.52
N VAL A 65 1.33 13.03 -5.02
CA VAL A 65 2.66 13.44 -5.45
C VAL A 65 3.03 12.81 -6.79
N PHE A 66 2.76 11.53 -7.00
CA PHE A 66 3.29 10.77 -8.14
C PHE A 66 2.27 10.40 -9.22
N ARG A 67 0.96 10.63 -8.97
CA ARG A 67 -0.15 10.29 -9.86
C ARG A 67 -0.11 8.83 -10.29
N LEU A 68 -0.32 7.95 -9.33
CA LEU A 68 -0.01 6.52 -9.47
C LEU A 68 -1.05 5.77 -10.31
N ASN A 69 -2.16 6.41 -10.68
CA ASN A 69 -3.18 5.88 -11.59
C ASN A 69 -3.68 4.48 -11.16
N CYS A 70 -3.92 4.31 -9.86
CA CYS A 70 -4.43 3.09 -9.26
C CYS A 70 -5.50 3.46 -8.22
N PRO A 71 -6.59 2.70 -8.08
CA PRO A 71 -7.56 2.95 -7.02
C PRO A 71 -6.90 2.90 -5.64
N LEU A 72 -7.19 3.90 -4.80
CA LEU A 72 -6.60 4.01 -3.45
C LEU A 72 -6.88 2.78 -2.58
N VAL A 73 -8.05 2.15 -2.73
CA VAL A 73 -8.41 0.90 -2.03
C VAL A 73 -7.54 -0.30 -2.40
N ASP A 74 -7.01 -0.33 -3.62
CA ASP A 74 -6.08 -1.38 -4.03
C ASP A 74 -4.67 -1.09 -3.53
N MET A 75 -4.34 0.17 -3.28
CA MET A 75 -3.06 0.57 -2.68
C MET A 75 -3.06 0.43 -1.16
N SER A 76 -4.22 0.52 -0.49
CA SER A 76 -4.38 0.31 0.96
C SER A 76 -5.56 -0.61 1.30
N PRO A 77 -5.45 -1.92 0.98
CA PRO A 77 -6.55 -2.88 1.10
C PRO A 77 -6.98 -3.21 2.53
N ILE A 78 -6.13 -3.09 3.54
CA ILE A 78 -6.48 -3.42 4.92
C ILE A 78 -6.44 -2.18 5.79
N ALA A 79 -7.62 -1.81 6.28
CA ALA A 79 -7.77 -0.81 7.31
C ALA A 79 -7.80 -1.43 8.71
N VAL A 80 -6.81 -1.14 9.55
CA VAL A 80 -6.77 -1.56 10.95
C VAL A 80 -7.53 -0.55 11.81
N GLU A 81 -8.84 -0.76 11.89
CA GLU A 81 -9.74 -0.02 12.77
C GLU A 81 -9.59 -0.45 14.24
N PRO A 82 -10.09 0.32 15.23
CA PRO A 82 -10.00 -0.04 16.64
C PRO A 82 -10.45 -1.47 16.98
N ASP A 83 -11.54 -1.95 16.35
CA ASP A 83 -12.07 -3.30 16.60
C ASP A 83 -11.45 -4.38 15.71
N PHE A 84 -10.52 -4.04 14.81
CA PHE A 84 -9.95 -4.98 13.84
C PHE A 84 -9.33 -6.20 14.53
N THR A 85 -8.49 -5.98 15.54
CA THR A 85 -7.79 -7.05 16.25
C THR A 85 -8.76 -7.98 16.98
N ARG A 86 -9.81 -7.42 17.60
CA ARG A 86 -10.85 -8.22 18.25
C ARG A 86 -11.55 -9.15 17.25
N ARG A 87 -12.03 -8.59 16.13
CA ARG A 87 -12.67 -9.37 15.05
C ARG A 87 -11.73 -10.43 14.48
N TYR A 88 -10.44 -10.11 14.35
CA TYR A 88 -9.44 -11.04 13.85
C TYR A 88 -9.29 -12.25 14.78
N LEU A 89 -9.21 -12.03 16.09
CA LEU A 89 -9.11 -13.10 17.09
C LEU A 89 -10.38 -13.97 17.14
N GLU A 90 -11.55 -13.38 16.93
CA GLU A 90 -12.84 -14.10 16.91
C GLU A 90 -13.07 -14.92 15.63
N SER A 91 -12.64 -14.40 14.47
CA SER A 91 -12.93 -15.00 13.17
C SER A 91 -11.78 -15.81 12.55
N ALA A 92 -10.55 -15.64 13.04
CA ALA A 92 -9.33 -16.25 12.52
C ALA A 92 -9.17 -16.14 10.98
N ASN A 93 -9.57 -15.01 10.40
CA ASN A 93 -9.70 -14.83 8.95
C ASN A 93 -8.37 -14.56 8.18
N TYR A 94 -7.24 -15.05 8.68
CA TYR A 94 -5.89 -14.84 8.11
C TYR A 94 -5.84 -15.03 6.59
N GLU A 95 -6.32 -16.18 6.13
CA GLU A 95 -6.35 -16.57 4.71
C GLU A 95 -7.11 -15.57 3.83
N ALA A 96 -8.18 -14.97 4.34
CA ALA A 96 -8.94 -13.96 3.62
C ALA A 96 -8.15 -12.65 3.50
N LEU A 97 -7.45 -12.24 4.57
CA LEU A 97 -6.60 -11.04 4.56
C LEU A 97 -5.42 -11.19 3.60
N VAL A 98 -4.74 -12.35 3.62
CA VAL A 98 -3.65 -12.65 2.68
C VAL A 98 -4.13 -12.58 1.24
N ARG A 99 -5.26 -13.22 0.92
CA ARG A 99 -5.85 -13.14 -0.42
C ARG A 99 -6.23 -11.70 -0.81
N LYS A 100 -6.69 -10.88 0.14
CA LYS A 100 -7.00 -9.47 -0.11
C LYS A 100 -5.75 -8.69 -0.50
N ILE A 101 -4.66 -8.83 0.25
CA ILE A 101 -3.36 -8.21 -0.05
C ILE A 101 -2.83 -8.67 -1.41
N GLN A 102 -2.88 -9.98 -1.70
CA GLN A 102 -2.38 -10.53 -2.96
C GLN A 102 -3.15 -9.99 -4.17
N LYS A 103 -4.48 -9.91 -4.09
CA LYS A 103 -5.30 -9.32 -5.16
C LYS A 103 -5.02 -7.84 -5.35
N ALA A 104 -4.89 -7.11 -4.24
CA ALA A 104 -4.54 -5.69 -4.24
C ALA A 104 -3.16 -5.44 -4.88
N PHE A 105 -2.17 -6.26 -4.54
CA PHE A 105 -0.85 -6.21 -5.19
C PHE A 105 -0.95 -6.47 -6.70
N ASP A 106 -1.76 -7.45 -7.13
CA ASP A 106 -1.97 -7.75 -8.56
C ASP A 106 -2.57 -6.55 -9.32
N ARG A 107 -3.45 -5.78 -8.66
CA ARG A 107 -4.02 -4.55 -9.21
C ARG A 107 -2.99 -3.43 -9.27
N VAL A 108 -2.24 -3.21 -8.20
CA VAL A 108 -1.20 -2.16 -8.14
C VAL A 108 -0.06 -2.42 -9.13
N ALA A 109 0.28 -3.69 -9.36
CA ALA A 109 1.35 -4.08 -10.28
C ALA A 109 0.91 -4.13 -11.76
N TRP A 110 -0.39 -4.04 -12.05
CA TRP A 110 -0.90 -4.09 -13.42
C TRP A 110 -0.35 -2.94 -14.26
N GLU A 111 0.25 -3.26 -15.41
CA GLU A 111 0.90 -2.29 -16.32
C GLU A 111 1.98 -1.42 -15.66
N LYS A 112 2.55 -1.86 -14.53
CA LYS A 112 3.66 -1.20 -13.86
C LYS A 112 4.99 -1.89 -14.14
N ASP A 113 6.03 -1.07 -14.24
CA ASP A 113 7.41 -1.50 -14.43
C ASP A 113 8.09 -1.83 -13.09
N PHE A 114 7.61 -1.23 -11.99
CA PHE A 114 8.16 -1.42 -10.65
C PHE A 114 7.09 -1.16 -9.58
N VAL A 115 7.17 -1.81 -8.42
CA VAL A 115 6.29 -1.54 -7.27
C VAL A 115 7.09 -1.28 -6.00
N VAL A 116 6.76 -0.20 -5.29
CA VAL A 116 7.24 0.03 -3.92
C VAL A 116 6.17 -0.45 -2.93
N CYS A 117 6.58 -1.30 -2.00
CA CYS A 117 5.73 -1.84 -0.95
C CYS A 117 6.16 -1.26 0.39
N GLU A 118 5.24 -0.68 1.14
CA GLU A 118 5.48 -0.07 2.45
C GLU A 118 4.73 -0.75 3.59
#